data_AF-A0A7X4FF90-F1
#
_entry.id   AF-A0A7X4FF90-F1
#
_cell.length_a   1.000
_cell.length_b   1.000
_cell.length_c   1.000
_cell.angle_alpha   90.00
_cell.angle_beta   90.00
_cell.angle_gamma   90.00
#
_symmetry.space_group_name_H-M   'P 1'
#
loop_
_entity.id
_entity.type
_entity.pdbx_description
1 polymer ?
#
loop_
_entity_poly.entity_id
_entity_poly.type
_entity_poly.pdbx_seq_one_letter_code
_entity_poly.pdbx_strand_id
1 'polypeptide(L)'
;MLKEKQYQIYRNRIEVLRSDAQRDGFAMNEVSEADFWSFIESISFAQKAGVVFLDNGNLRAVWKDENGSHLGLQFLGNRLVEYVIFKRRQATKDILRVAGQDTIEGIKKKIRAFDLTALMNV
;
A
#
# COMPACT_ATOMS: atom_id res chain seq x y z
N MET A 1 9.93 -18.80 4.16
CA MET A 1 8.88 -19.06 5.17
C MET A 1 8.10 -17.80 5.56
N LEU A 2 8.76 -16.66 5.90
CA LEU A 2 8.07 -15.42 6.29
C LEU A 2 7.24 -14.78 5.15
N LYS A 3 7.78 -14.72 3.92
CA LYS A 3 7.10 -14.15 2.74
C LYS A 3 5.80 -14.89 2.40
N GLU A 4 5.81 -16.23 2.47
CA GLU A 4 4.64 -17.08 2.20
C GLU A 4 3.50 -16.81 3.20
N LYS A 5 3.84 -16.77 4.50
CA LYS A 5 2.86 -16.47 5.55
C LYS A 5 2.22 -15.10 5.36
N GLN A 6 3.03 -14.09 5.02
CA GLN A 6 2.53 -12.75 4.76
C GLN A 6 1.64 -12.68 3.51
N TYR A 7 2.03 -13.38 2.45
CA TYR A 7 1.24 -13.46 1.23
C TYR A 7 -0.12 -14.09 1.50
N GLN A 8 -0.19 -15.17 2.30
CA GLN A 8 -1.45 -15.77 2.73
C GLN A 8 -2.31 -14.81 3.55
N ILE A 9 -1.69 -14.01 4.42
CA ILE A 9 -2.40 -12.99 5.19
C ILE A 9 -3.03 -11.93 4.27
N TYR A 10 -2.34 -11.50 3.22
CA TYR A 10 -2.92 -10.60 2.23
C TYR A 10 -4.05 -11.26 1.44
N ARG A 11 -3.88 -12.52 1.00
CA ARG A 11 -4.94 -13.26 0.28
C ARG A 11 -6.21 -13.34 1.12
N ASN A 12 -6.10 -13.81 2.37
CA ASN A 12 -7.25 -13.92 3.26
C ASN A 12 -7.93 -12.55 3.47
N ARG A 13 -7.14 -11.47 3.61
CA ARG A 13 -7.70 -10.13 3.77
C ARG A 13 -8.43 -9.66 2.52
N ILE A 14 -7.86 -9.87 1.34
CA ILE A 14 -8.47 -9.48 0.07
C ILE A 14 -9.74 -10.29 -0.20
N GLU A 15 -9.76 -11.58 0.13
CA GLU A 15 -10.95 -12.43 0.02
C GLU A 15 -12.10 -11.93 0.90
N VAL A 16 -11.81 -11.58 2.17
CA VAL A 16 -12.82 -10.98 3.06
C VAL A 16 -13.34 -9.67 2.48
N LEU A 17 -12.44 -8.78 2.04
CA LEU A 17 -12.82 -7.50 1.42
C LEU A 17 -13.66 -7.68 0.16
N ARG A 18 -13.34 -8.68 -0.68
CA ARG A 18 -14.10 -9.02 -1.88
C ARG A 18 -15.50 -9.50 -1.53
N SER A 19 -15.63 -10.34 -0.50
CA SER A 19 -16.93 -10.82 -0.01
C SER A 19 -17.79 -9.69 0.58
N ASP A 20 -17.18 -8.76 1.32
CA ASP A 20 -17.86 -7.56 1.84
C ASP A 20 -18.34 -6.68 0.68
N ALA A 21 -17.46 -6.34 -0.26
CA ALA A 21 -17.78 -5.51 -1.41
C ALA A 21 -18.91 -6.09 -2.28
N GLN A 22 -18.89 -7.40 -2.52
CA GLN A 22 -19.95 -8.09 -3.27
C GLN A 22 -21.31 -8.01 -2.57
N ARG A 23 -21.35 -8.13 -1.23
CA ARG A 23 -22.58 -7.97 -0.45
C ARG A 23 -23.13 -6.55 -0.54
N ASP A 24 -22.24 -5.57 -0.64
CA ASP A 24 -22.57 -4.15 -0.77
C ASP A 24 -22.85 -3.72 -2.23
N GLY A 25 -22.81 -4.65 -3.19
CA GLY A 25 -23.09 -4.38 -4.60
C GLY A 25 -21.93 -3.77 -5.40
N PHE A 26 -20.72 -3.78 -4.84
CA PHE A 26 -19.51 -3.30 -5.51
C PHE A 26 -18.71 -4.44 -6.15
N ALA A 27 -18.10 -4.14 -7.29
CA ALA A 27 -17.22 -5.06 -8.00
C ALA A 27 -15.74 -4.68 -7.80
N MET A 28 -14.89 -5.70 -7.70
CA MET A 28 -13.43 -5.55 -7.64
C MET A 28 -12.85 -5.15 -8.98
N ASN A 29 -11.99 -4.12 -8.96
CA ASN A 29 -11.16 -3.80 -10.10
C ASN A 29 -9.98 -4.78 -10.14
N GLU A 30 -10.09 -5.79 -11.00
CA GLU A 30 -9.08 -6.84 -11.16
C GLU A 30 -7.71 -6.29 -11.59
N VAL A 31 -7.68 -5.17 -12.33
CA VAL A 31 -6.42 -4.53 -12.75
C VAL A 31 -5.72 -3.86 -11.57
N SER A 32 -6.51 -3.27 -10.65
CA SER A 32 -6.00 -2.75 -9.37
C SER A 32 -5.42 -3.87 -8.51
N GLU A 33 -6.07 -5.04 -8.50
CA GLU A 33 -5.56 -6.24 -7.81
C GLU A 33 -4.21 -6.71 -8.36
N ALA A 34 -4.12 -6.82 -9.68
CA ALA A 34 -2.91 -7.24 -10.35
C ALA A 34 -1.72 -6.31 -10.04
N ASP A 35 -1.96 -5.00 -10.05
CA ASP A 35 -0.95 -4.00 -9.69
C ASP A 35 -0.53 -4.11 -8.22
N PHE A 36 -1.49 -4.34 -7.31
CA PHE A 36 -1.18 -4.58 -5.90
C PHE A 36 -0.27 -5.80 -5.73
N TRP A 37 -0.62 -6.94 -6.33
CA TRP A 37 0.19 -8.15 -6.21
C TRP A 37 1.57 -7.99 -6.85
N SER A 38 1.64 -7.37 -8.03
CA SER A 38 2.91 -7.03 -8.69
C SER A 38 3.80 -6.18 -7.78
N PHE A 39 3.23 -5.18 -7.11
CA PHE A 39 3.96 -4.37 -6.15
C PHE A 39 4.45 -5.20 -4.95
N ILE A 40 3.58 -5.96 -4.29
CA ILE A 40 3.89 -6.79 -3.11
C ILE A 40 4.96 -7.84 -3.42
N GLU A 41 4.93 -8.46 -4.60
CA GLU A 41 5.92 -9.46 -5.02
C GLU A 41 7.30 -8.84 -5.24
N SER A 42 7.31 -7.59 -5.73
CA SER A 42 8.51 -6.86 -6.13
C SER A 42 9.25 -6.16 -4.99
N ILE A 43 8.68 -6.16 -3.78
CA ILE A 43 9.33 -5.61 -2.59
C ILE A 43 9.68 -6.74 -1.60
N SER A 44 10.83 -6.64 -0.95
CA SER A 44 11.03 -7.35 0.31
C SER A 44 10.26 -6.58 1.36
N PHE A 45 9.23 -7.18 1.94
CA PHE A 45 8.48 -6.56 3.02
C PHE A 45 8.46 -7.46 4.26
N ALA A 46 8.77 -6.87 5.41
CA ALA A 46 8.65 -7.47 6.74
C ALA A 46 7.36 -7.03 7.45
N GLN A 47 6.91 -5.78 7.22
CA GLN A 47 5.72 -5.21 7.87
C GLN A 47 4.49 -5.29 6.97
N LYS A 48 3.38 -5.76 7.56
CA LYS A 48 2.08 -5.88 6.89
C LYS A 48 1.42 -4.51 6.73
N ALA A 49 0.96 -4.20 5.52
CA ALA A 49 0.09 -3.06 5.28
C ALA A 49 -1.33 -3.31 5.79
N GLY A 50 -2.00 -2.27 6.27
CA GLY A 50 -3.45 -2.24 6.28
C GLY A 50 -3.95 -2.22 4.83
N VAL A 51 -4.83 -3.15 4.46
CA VAL A 51 -5.43 -3.19 3.13
C VAL A 51 -6.93 -2.90 3.25
N VAL A 52 -7.39 -2.00 2.41
CA VAL A 52 -8.79 -1.60 2.29
C VAL A 52 -9.21 -1.59 0.82
N PHE A 53 -10.51 -1.77 0.63
CA PHE A 53 -11.18 -1.68 -0.65
C PHE A 53 -11.93 -0.34 -0.70
N LEU A 54 -11.86 0.35 -1.83
CA LEU A 54 -12.53 1.62 -2.04
C LEU A 54 -13.79 1.42 -2.87
N ASP A 55 -14.75 2.34 -2.76
CA ASP A 55 -16.04 2.29 -3.47
C ASP A 55 -15.89 2.25 -5.01
N ASN A 56 -14.75 2.68 -5.53
CA ASN A 56 -14.40 2.59 -6.96
C ASN A 56 -13.82 1.23 -7.38
N GLY A 57 -13.80 0.24 -6.49
CA GLY A 57 -13.28 -1.09 -6.75
C GLY A 57 -11.77 -1.25 -6.58
N ASN A 58 -11.04 -0.17 -6.24
CA ASN A 58 -9.58 -0.20 -6.15
C ASN A 58 -9.08 -0.64 -4.77
N LEU A 59 -7.92 -1.28 -4.75
CA LEU A 59 -7.19 -1.57 -3.53
C LEU A 59 -6.36 -0.37 -3.08
N ARG A 60 -6.36 -0.14 -1.77
CA ARG A 60 -5.45 0.78 -1.10
C ARG A 60 -4.71 0.06 0.03
N ALA A 61 -3.39 0.17 0.01
CA ALA A 61 -2.49 -0.34 1.03
C ALA A 61 -1.91 0.82 1.85
N VAL A 62 -1.84 0.66 3.16
CA VAL A 62 -1.37 1.70 4.08
C VAL A 62 -0.36 1.12 5.07
N TRP A 63 0.82 1.71 5.13
CA TRP A 63 1.85 1.44 6.14
C TRP A 63 1.97 2.63 7.08
N LYS A 64 2.16 2.35 8.37
CA LYS A 64 2.29 3.36 9.43
C LYS A 64 3.33 2.88 10.44
N ASP A 65 4.18 3.78 10.93
CA ASP A 65 4.99 3.55 12.11
C ASP A 65 4.38 4.23 13.35
N GLU A 66 4.92 3.88 14.52
CA GLU A 66 4.56 4.49 15.81
C GLU A 66 5.01 5.95 15.91
N ASN A 67 5.95 6.37 15.07
CA ASN A 67 6.46 7.74 15.04
C ASN A 67 5.52 8.71 14.31
N GLY A 68 4.51 8.20 13.58
CA GLY A 68 3.53 8.96 12.82
C GLY A 68 3.90 9.18 11.35
N SER A 69 4.88 8.45 10.82
CA SER A 69 5.14 8.37 9.38
C SER A 69 4.17 7.41 8.73
N HIS A 70 3.54 7.81 7.63
CA HIS A 70 2.55 7.02 6.91
C HIS A 70 2.86 6.97 5.41
N LEU A 71 2.57 5.84 4.79
CA LEU A 71 2.57 5.66 3.35
C LEU A 71 1.25 5.02 2.93
N GLY A 72 0.42 5.76 2.20
CA GLY A 72 -0.77 5.23 1.55
C GLY A 72 -0.52 5.09 0.05
N LEU A 73 -0.81 3.92 -0.50
CA LEU A 73 -0.74 3.61 -1.93
C LEU A 73 -2.10 3.10 -2.39
N GLN A 74 -2.70 3.74 -3.39
CA GLN A 74 -3.89 3.25 -4.09
C GLN A 74 -3.52 2.82 -5.49
N PHE A 75 -3.83 1.58 -5.83
CA PHE A 75 -3.52 1.00 -7.13
C PHE A 75 -4.64 1.34 -8.10
N LEU A 76 -4.36 2.08 -9.16
CA LEU A 76 -5.37 2.55 -10.12
C LEU A 76 -5.56 1.59 -11.30
N GLY A 77 -4.69 0.60 -11.45
CA GLY A 77 -4.56 -0.17 -12.66
C GLY A 77 -3.54 0.43 -13.62
N ASN A 78 -3.16 -0.33 -14.65
CA ASN A 78 -2.18 0.07 -15.66
C ASN A 78 -0.83 0.52 -15.07
N ARG A 79 -0.41 -0.08 -13.95
CA ARG A 79 0.84 0.22 -13.22
C ARG A 79 0.91 1.64 -12.65
N LEU A 80 -0.22 2.33 -12.53
CA LEU A 80 -0.31 3.65 -11.96
C LEU A 80 -0.79 3.57 -10.50
N VAL A 81 -0.17 4.37 -9.64
CA VAL A 81 -0.41 4.37 -8.20
C VAL A 81 -0.58 5.80 -7.72
N GLU A 82 -1.70 6.09 -7.05
CA GLU A 82 -1.81 7.30 -6.25
C GLU A 82 -1.14 7.07 -4.90
N TYR A 83 -0.36 8.04 -4.46
CA TYR A 83 0.36 7.94 -3.21
C TYR A 83 0.11 9.15 -2.33
N VAL A 84 0.15 8.90 -1.02
CA VAL A 84 0.27 9.92 0.01
C VAL A 84 1.34 9.49 1.00
N ILE A 85 2.34 10.34 1.19
CA ILE A 85 3.43 10.19 2.13
C ILE A 85 3.26 11.24 3.22
N PHE A 86 3.32 10.78 4.47
CA PHE A 86 3.55 11.62 5.64
C PHE A 86 4.87 11.17 6.25
N LYS A 87 5.86 12.06 6.34
CA LYS A 87 7.13 11.79 7.00
C LYS A 87 7.31 12.78 8.14
N ARG A 88 7.38 12.27 9.37
CA ARG A 88 7.68 13.10 10.53
C ARG A 88 9.19 13.31 10.63
N ARG A 89 9.62 14.56 10.79
CA ARG A 89 11.01 14.90 11.11
C ARG A 89 11.21 14.76 12.62
N GLN A 90 12.13 13.88 13.03
CA GLN A 90 12.40 13.64 14.46
C GLN A 90 12.88 14.91 15.18
N ALA A 91 13.61 15.80 14.49
CA ALA A 91 14.20 16.99 15.09
C ALA A 91 13.21 18.14 15.36
N THR A 92 12.18 18.33 14.53
CA THR A 92 11.37 19.56 14.54
C THR A 92 9.88 19.35 14.83
N LYS A 93 9.43 18.11 15.06
CA LYS A 93 8.00 17.71 15.13
C LYS A 93 7.20 17.97 13.84
N ASP A 94 7.80 18.58 12.81
CA ASP A 94 7.16 18.85 11.52
C ASP A 94 6.80 17.55 10.79
N ILE A 95 5.69 17.62 10.06
CA ILE A 95 5.24 16.55 9.17
C ILE A 95 5.36 17.06 7.73
N LEU A 96 6.23 16.41 6.97
CA LEU A 96 6.27 16.58 5.53
C LEU A 96 5.14 15.74 4.91
N ARG A 97 4.25 16.38 4.17
CA ARG A 97 3.19 15.71 3.40
C ARG A 97 3.47 15.85 1.92
N VAL A 98 3.50 14.73 1.20
CA VAL A 98 3.62 14.71 -0.27
C VAL A 98 2.57 13.76 -0.82
N ALA A 99 1.85 14.19 -1.85
CA ALA A 99 0.87 13.36 -2.54
C ALA A 99 1.02 13.51 -4.05
N GLY A 100 0.58 12.51 -4.80
CA GLY A 100 0.60 12.55 -6.25
C GLY A 100 0.28 11.19 -6.86
N GLN A 101 0.60 11.05 -8.14
CA GLN A 101 0.50 9.80 -8.88
C GLN A 101 1.85 9.46 -9.49
N ASP A 102 2.20 8.18 -9.52
CA ASP A 102 3.41 7.71 -10.18
C ASP A 102 3.26 6.24 -10.60
N THR A 103 4.20 5.77 -11.41
CA THR A 103 4.36 4.35 -11.73
C THR A 103 4.82 3.55 -10.51
N ILE A 104 4.61 2.23 -10.52
CA ILE A 104 5.16 1.31 -9.50
C ILE A 104 6.67 1.55 -9.25
N GLU A 105 7.47 1.74 -10.31
CA GLU A 105 8.90 1.99 -10.18
C GLU A 105 9.20 3.38 -9.59
N GLY A 106 8.41 4.39 -9.95
CA GLY A 106 8.49 5.72 -9.35
C GLY A 106 8.18 5.70 -7.85
N ILE A 107 7.16 4.94 -7.43
CA ILE A 107 6.84 4.74 -6.01
C ILE A 107 8.00 4.13 -5.25
N LYS A 108 8.66 3.08 -5.79
CA LYS A 108 9.85 2.49 -5.17
C LYS A 108 10.99 3.51 -5.00
N LYS A 109 11.21 4.37 -5.99
CA LYS A 109 12.19 5.46 -5.89
C LYS A 109 11.82 6.46 -4.78
N LYS A 110 10.54 6.82 -4.66
CA LYS A 110 10.06 7.71 -3.57
C LYS A 110 10.21 7.06 -2.19
N ILE A 111 9.84 5.79 -2.03
CA ILE A 111 10.01 5.07 -0.75
C ILE A 111 11.46 5.19 -0.24
N ARG A 112 12.43 5.02 -1.15
CA ARG A 112 13.86 5.23 -0.84
C ARG A 112 14.18 6.70 -0.54
N ALA A 113 13.74 7.63 -1.38
CA ALA A 113 14.04 9.06 -1.24
C ALA A 113 13.47 9.70 0.03
N PHE A 114 12.39 9.16 0.59
CA PHE A 114 11.76 9.63 1.82
C PHE A 114 12.15 8.81 3.07
N ASP A 115 13.14 7.91 2.95
CA ASP A 115 13.57 6.98 4.00
C ASP A 115 12.38 6.26 4.66
N LEU A 116 11.50 5.72 3.83
CA LEU A 116 10.31 4.97 4.24
C LEU A 116 10.53 3.47 4.19
N THR A 117 11.73 3.00 3.81
CA THR A 117 12.05 1.57 3.75
C THR A 117 11.76 0.88 5.10
N ALA A 118 11.96 1.58 6.22
CA ALA A 118 11.66 1.08 7.56
C ALA A 118 10.16 0.80 7.82
N LEU A 119 9.26 1.48 7.09
CA LEU A 119 7.81 1.16 7.12
C LEU A 119 7.49 -0.17 6.44
N MET A 120 8.43 -0.69 5.66
CA MET A 120 8.26 -1.88 4.85
C MET A 120 9.22 -3.00 5.27
N ASN A 121 10.34 -2.71 5.94
CA ASN A 121 11.34 -3.67 6.41
C ASN A 121 11.87 -3.31 7.81
N VAL A 122 12.12 -4.34 8.64
CA VAL A 122 13.11 -4.29 9.71
C VAL A 122 14.27 -5.18 9.29
#